data_AF-A0A6L7XPS9-F1
#
_entry.id   AF-A0A6L7XPS9-F1
#
_cell.length_a   1.000
_cell.length_b   1.000
_cell.length_c   1.000
_cell.angle_alpha   90.00
_cell.angle_beta   90.00
_cell.angle_gamma   90.00
#
_symmetry.space_group_name_H-M   'P 1'
#
loop_
_entity.id
_entity.type
_entity.pdbx_description
1 polymer ?
#
loop_
_entity_poly.entity_id
_entity_poly.type
_entity_poly.pdbx_seq_one_letter_code
_entity_poly.pdbx_strand_id
1 'polypeptide(L)'
;MQERRSSRWRQTLRSNQSHAATIILVHFVHIHAKYQHFGKPMVHHLPSLGENLRHARKRRFPNDDLAAFALRVGVSRSTLQKMEKGELSVGIGKYYRAAQVLRLSDTFSDLLHLEDSLFDDPRLPL
;
A
#
# COMPACT_ATOMS: atom_id res chain seq x y z
N MET A 1 -17.61 68.05 -9.28
CA MET A 1 -16.94 67.35 -8.15
C MET A 1 -17.42 65.90 -8.03
N GLN A 2 -17.26 65.06 -9.08
CA GLN A 2 -17.60 63.62 -9.04
C GLN A 2 -16.57 62.69 -9.72
N GLU A 3 -15.65 63.21 -10.55
CA GLU A 3 -14.67 62.40 -11.31
C GLU A 3 -13.62 61.66 -10.43
N ARG A 4 -13.20 62.26 -9.30
CA ARG A 4 -12.07 61.74 -8.51
C ARG A 4 -12.39 60.48 -7.69
N ARG A 5 -13.68 60.10 -7.57
CA ARG A 5 -14.09 58.89 -6.82
C ARG A 5 -14.04 57.62 -7.68
N SER A 6 -14.09 57.71 -9.02
CA SER A 6 -14.17 56.52 -9.89
C SER A 6 -12.81 55.86 -10.16
N SER A 7 -11.72 56.62 -10.07
CA SER A 7 -10.36 56.14 -10.34
C SER A 7 -9.78 55.29 -9.22
N ARG A 8 -10.15 55.57 -7.96
CA ARG A 8 -9.68 54.84 -6.77
C ARG A 8 -10.18 53.39 -6.75
N TRP A 9 -11.44 53.17 -7.16
CA TRP A 9 -12.04 51.83 -7.22
C TRP A 9 -11.44 50.94 -8.31
N ARG A 10 -10.97 51.52 -9.42
CA ARG A 10 -10.30 50.78 -10.50
C ARG A 10 -8.88 50.35 -10.14
N GLN A 11 -8.17 51.14 -9.32
CA GLN A 11 -6.84 50.78 -8.81
C GLN A 11 -6.90 49.68 -7.74
N THR A 12 -7.88 49.74 -6.83
CA THR A 12 -8.06 48.68 -5.81
C THR A 12 -8.47 47.34 -6.41
N LEU A 13 -9.28 47.32 -7.47
CA LEU A 13 -9.65 46.07 -8.14
C LEU A 13 -8.46 45.41 -8.86
N ARG A 14 -7.56 46.21 -9.44
CA ARG A 14 -6.39 45.72 -10.16
C ARG A 14 -5.32 45.16 -9.22
N SER A 15 -5.10 45.78 -8.05
CA SER A 15 -4.16 45.26 -7.05
C SER A 15 -4.66 44.00 -6.33
N ASN A 16 -5.97 43.87 -6.11
CA ASN A 16 -6.55 42.69 -5.46
C ASN A 16 -6.55 41.47 -6.40
N GLN A 17 -6.69 41.70 -7.71
CA GLN A 17 -6.63 40.66 -8.74
C GLN A 17 -5.21 40.07 -8.89
N SER A 18 -4.16 40.87 -8.71
CA SER A 18 -2.76 40.40 -8.69
C SER A 18 -2.43 39.54 -7.46
N HIS A 19 -2.88 39.95 -6.26
CA HIS A 19 -2.67 39.15 -5.05
C HIS A 19 -3.47 37.84 -5.08
N ALA A 20 -4.71 37.87 -5.57
CA ALA A 20 -5.51 36.66 -5.75
C ALA A 20 -4.85 35.69 -6.74
N ALA A 21 -4.28 36.17 -7.85
CA ALA A 21 -3.57 35.34 -8.81
C ALA A 21 -2.30 34.69 -8.22
N THR A 22 -1.52 35.43 -7.42
CA THR A 22 -0.36 34.88 -6.72
C THR A 22 -0.76 33.86 -5.65
N ILE A 23 -1.83 34.10 -4.89
CA ILE A 23 -2.34 33.15 -3.89
C ILE A 23 -2.85 31.87 -4.56
N ILE A 24 -3.55 31.98 -5.70
CA ILE A 24 -4.01 30.81 -6.47
C ILE A 24 -2.82 30.04 -7.04
N LEU A 25 -1.81 30.73 -7.59
CA LEU A 25 -0.61 30.08 -8.13
C LEU A 25 0.22 29.40 -7.03
N VAL A 26 0.39 30.03 -5.85
CA VAL A 26 1.10 29.44 -4.71
C VAL A 26 0.32 28.25 -4.15
N HIS A 27 -1.01 28.33 -4.01
CA HIS A 27 -1.82 27.17 -3.62
C HIS A 27 -1.75 26.05 -4.65
N PHE A 28 -1.77 26.37 -5.95
CA PHE A 28 -1.67 25.39 -7.01
C PHE A 28 -0.30 24.67 -7.00
N VAL A 29 0.79 25.42 -6.82
CA VAL A 29 2.15 24.86 -6.68
C VAL A 29 2.28 24.03 -5.40
N HIS A 30 1.72 24.48 -4.27
CA HIS A 30 1.78 23.76 -2.99
C HIS A 30 0.92 22.48 -2.99
N ILE A 31 -0.23 22.50 -3.69
CA ILE A 31 -1.06 21.33 -3.97
C ILE A 31 -0.27 20.38 -4.88
N HIS A 32 0.22 20.83 -6.03
CA HIS A 32 0.96 19.95 -6.95
C HIS A 32 2.21 19.32 -6.32
N ALA A 33 2.93 20.03 -5.45
CA ALA A 33 4.07 19.47 -4.70
C ALA A 33 3.63 18.38 -3.70
N LYS A 34 2.48 18.52 -3.03
CA LYS A 34 1.93 17.49 -2.12
C LYS A 34 1.37 16.26 -2.85
N TYR A 35 0.96 16.40 -4.11
CA TYR A 35 0.34 15.31 -4.89
C TYR A 35 1.28 14.63 -5.89
N GLN A 36 2.60 14.86 -5.85
CA GLN A 36 3.56 14.21 -6.76
C GLN A 36 3.70 12.68 -6.58
N HIS A 37 3.06 12.10 -5.55
CA HIS A 37 3.02 10.64 -5.34
C HIS A 37 1.72 9.98 -5.82
N PHE A 38 0.70 10.75 -6.21
CA PHE A 38 -0.55 10.25 -6.80
C PHE A 38 -0.32 9.84 -8.26
N GLY A 39 0.27 8.67 -8.49
CA GLY A 39 0.48 8.16 -9.85
C GLY A 39 1.53 7.07 -10.00
N LYS A 40 2.33 6.79 -8.97
CA LYS A 40 3.17 5.59 -8.98
C LYS A 40 2.26 4.37 -8.76
N PRO A 41 2.26 3.35 -9.63
CA PRO A 41 1.55 2.11 -9.33
C PRO A 41 2.09 1.58 -8.01
N MET A 42 1.23 1.32 -7.04
CA MET A 42 1.64 0.67 -5.81
C MET A 42 2.12 -0.75 -6.16
N VAL A 43 3.43 -0.91 -6.25
CA VAL A 43 4.07 -2.21 -6.28
C VAL A 43 3.80 -2.83 -4.92
N HIS A 44 2.85 -3.76 -4.86
CA HIS A 44 2.57 -4.53 -3.66
C HIS A 44 3.17 -5.90 -3.83
N HIS A 45 3.85 -6.40 -2.79
CA HIS A 45 4.58 -7.67 -2.84
C HIS A 45 3.70 -8.89 -2.54
N LEU A 46 2.41 -8.69 -2.32
CA LEU A 46 1.48 -9.80 -2.03
C LEU A 46 1.35 -10.82 -3.17
N PRO A 47 1.47 -10.49 -4.48
CA PRO A 47 1.48 -11.50 -5.53
C PRO A 47 2.61 -12.54 -5.33
N SER A 48 3.78 -12.11 -4.85
CA SER A 48 4.87 -13.02 -4.50
C SER A 48 4.51 -13.92 -3.31
N LEU A 49 3.84 -13.38 -2.28
CA LEU A 49 3.32 -14.18 -1.17
C LEU A 49 2.29 -15.23 -1.65
N GLY A 50 1.38 -14.83 -2.54
CA GLY A 50 0.40 -15.72 -3.15
C GLY A 50 1.03 -16.84 -3.98
N GLU A 51 2.06 -16.51 -4.76
CA GLU A 51 2.82 -17.50 -5.54
C GLU A 51 3.57 -18.48 -4.63
N ASN A 52 4.19 -17.98 -3.56
CA ASN A 52 4.85 -18.83 -2.56
C ASN A 52 3.85 -19.79 -1.89
N LEU A 53 2.65 -19.32 -1.56
CA LEU A 53 1.57 -20.16 -1.06
C LEU A 53 1.19 -21.26 -2.07
N ARG A 54 1.04 -20.91 -3.36
CA ARG A 54 0.72 -21.86 -4.42
C ARG A 54 1.80 -22.94 -4.56
N HIS A 55 3.07 -22.54 -4.53
CA HIS A 55 4.20 -23.45 -4.57
C HIS A 55 4.24 -24.38 -3.35
N ALA A 56 4.07 -23.83 -2.15
CA ALA A 56 4.03 -24.60 -0.91
C ALA A 56 2.90 -25.65 -0.94
N ARG A 57 1.71 -25.27 -1.41
CA ARG A 57 0.58 -26.20 -1.61
C ARG A 57 0.93 -27.33 -2.57
N LYS A 58 1.37 -27.01 -3.79
CA LYS A 58 1.69 -28.02 -4.81
C LYS A 58 2.78 -29.00 -4.34
N ARG A 59 3.74 -28.51 -3.54
CA ARG A 59 4.81 -29.35 -2.97
C ARG A 59 4.30 -30.25 -1.83
N ARG A 60 3.47 -29.73 -0.92
CA ARG A 60 3.02 -30.46 0.27
C ARG A 60 1.83 -31.38 -0.01
N PHE A 61 0.96 -30.99 -0.94
CA PHE A 61 -0.27 -31.68 -1.31
C PHE A 61 -0.38 -31.80 -2.84
N PRO A 62 0.50 -32.58 -3.51
CA PRO A 62 0.55 -32.66 -4.96
C PRO A 62 -0.72 -33.23 -5.61
N ASN A 63 -1.49 -34.01 -4.86
CA ASN A 63 -2.75 -34.62 -5.32
C ASN A 63 -3.99 -33.77 -5.01
N ASP A 64 -3.83 -32.69 -4.23
CA ASP A 64 -4.94 -31.78 -3.96
C ASP A 64 -5.12 -30.83 -5.15
N ASP A 65 -6.32 -30.83 -5.71
CA ASP A 65 -6.77 -29.72 -6.53
C ASP A 65 -7.05 -28.48 -5.66
N LEU A 66 -7.46 -27.39 -6.31
CA LEU A 66 -7.75 -26.14 -5.62
C LEU A 66 -8.92 -26.27 -4.62
N ALA A 67 -9.92 -27.10 -4.90
CA ALA A 67 -11.08 -27.27 -4.03
C ALA A 67 -10.73 -28.11 -2.79
N ALA A 68 -10.01 -29.22 -2.98
CA ALA A 68 -9.54 -30.10 -1.92
C ALA A 68 -8.68 -29.34 -0.91
N PHE A 69 -7.72 -28.54 -1.38
CA PHE A 69 -6.89 -27.76 -0.45
C PHE A 69 -7.66 -26.62 0.22
N ALA A 70 -8.58 -25.96 -0.49
CA ALA A 70 -9.42 -24.92 0.11
C ALA A 70 -10.24 -25.46 1.29
N LEU A 71 -10.73 -26.70 1.18
CA LEU A 71 -11.42 -27.39 2.26
C LEU A 71 -10.50 -27.60 3.48
N ARG A 72 -9.25 -28.03 3.28
CA ARG A 72 -8.28 -28.19 4.38
C ARG A 72 -8.02 -26.89 5.14
N VAL A 73 -7.95 -25.77 4.43
CA VAL A 73 -7.72 -24.44 5.00
C VAL A 73 -8.99 -23.86 5.66
N GLY A 74 -10.17 -24.40 5.32
CA GLY A 74 -11.46 -23.90 5.79
C GLY A 74 -11.87 -22.60 5.11
N VAL A 75 -11.65 -22.49 3.79
CA VAL A 75 -12.05 -21.33 2.97
C VAL A 75 -12.74 -21.79 1.69
N SER A 76 -13.45 -20.88 1.01
CA SER A 76 -14.00 -21.20 -0.31
C SER A 76 -12.89 -21.33 -1.36
N ARG A 77 -13.14 -22.11 -2.42
CA ARG A 77 -12.25 -22.21 -3.59
C ARG A 77 -11.90 -20.85 -4.19
N SER A 78 -12.89 -19.95 -4.29
CA SER A 78 -12.69 -18.59 -4.80
C SER A 78 -11.77 -17.78 -3.89
N THR A 79 -11.89 -17.94 -2.58
CA THR A 79 -11.00 -17.30 -1.61
C THR A 79 -9.56 -17.80 -1.74
N LEU A 80 -9.35 -19.12 -1.89
CA LEU A 80 -8.02 -19.67 -2.13
C LEU A 80 -7.42 -19.15 -3.44
N GLN A 81 -8.22 -19.00 -4.50
CA GLN A 81 -7.79 -18.37 -5.75
C GLN A 81 -7.28 -16.94 -5.55
N LYS A 82 -8.00 -16.13 -4.75
CA LYS A 82 -7.57 -14.77 -4.39
C LYS A 82 -6.32 -14.77 -3.53
N MET A 83 -6.21 -15.73 -2.61
CA MET A 83 -5.03 -15.93 -1.77
C MET A 83 -3.78 -16.18 -2.62
N GLU A 84 -3.85 -17.13 -3.56
CA GLU A 84 -2.74 -17.47 -4.46
C GLU A 84 -2.39 -16.37 -5.46
N LYS A 85 -3.30 -15.43 -5.71
CA LYS A 85 -3.04 -14.22 -6.50
C LYS A 85 -2.44 -13.07 -5.68
N GLY A 86 -2.45 -13.16 -4.36
CA GLY A 86 -2.00 -12.06 -3.49
C GLY A 86 -2.97 -10.87 -3.45
N GLU A 87 -4.28 -11.11 -3.57
CA GLU A 87 -5.25 -10.01 -3.55
C GLU A 87 -5.33 -9.36 -2.15
N LEU A 88 -5.19 -8.02 -2.11
CA LEU A 88 -5.27 -7.20 -0.88
C LEU A 88 -6.60 -7.35 -0.11
N SER A 89 -7.67 -7.79 -0.77
CA SER A 89 -8.98 -8.03 -0.13
C SER A 89 -8.99 -9.24 0.82
N VAL A 90 -7.95 -10.06 0.79
CA VAL A 90 -7.85 -11.27 1.60
C VAL A 90 -7.19 -10.97 2.94
N GLY A 91 -7.95 -11.08 4.03
CA GLY A 91 -7.42 -10.90 5.38
C GLY A 91 -6.31 -11.90 5.74
N ILE A 92 -5.26 -11.40 6.41
CA ILE A 92 -4.02 -12.14 6.76
C ILE A 92 -4.27 -13.44 7.54
N GLY A 93 -5.30 -13.49 8.39
CA GLY A 93 -5.65 -14.69 9.15
C GLY A 93 -5.98 -15.90 8.27
N LYS A 94 -6.43 -15.69 7.03
CA LYS A 94 -6.63 -16.79 6.06
C LYS A 94 -5.31 -17.38 5.58
N TYR A 95 -4.30 -16.54 5.36
CA TYR A 95 -2.96 -16.99 5.04
C TYR A 95 -2.32 -17.73 6.21
N TYR A 96 -2.53 -17.27 7.45
CA TYR A 96 -2.06 -17.98 8.64
C TYR A 96 -2.67 -19.39 8.77
N ARG A 97 -3.98 -19.55 8.52
CA ARG A 97 -4.61 -20.89 8.48
C ARG A 97 -3.98 -21.79 7.42
N ALA A 98 -3.69 -21.25 6.23
CA ALA A 98 -2.99 -22.00 5.20
C ALA A 98 -1.58 -22.39 5.65
N ALA A 99 -0.85 -21.49 6.32
CA ALA A 99 0.46 -21.78 6.89
C ALA A 99 0.39 -22.91 7.92
N GLN A 100 -0.62 -22.94 8.80
CA GLN A 100 -0.83 -24.06 9.74
C GLN A 100 -1.00 -25.39 9.01
N VAL A 101 -1.85 -25.45 7.98
CA VAL A 101 -2.07 -26.66 7.17
C VAL A 101 -0.79 -27.11 6.45
N LEU A 102 0.02 -26.16 5.99
CA LEU A 102 1.29 -26.42 5.29
C LEU A 102 2.47 -26.73 6.22
N ARG A 103 2.28 -26.57 7.54
CA ARG A 103 3.32 -26.60 8.58
C ARG A 103 4.40 -25.54 8.35
N LEU A 104 3.96 -24.30 8.12
CA LEU A 104 4.77 -23.10 7.92
C LEU A 104 4.43 -22.02 8.96
N SER A 105 3.84 -22.39 10.11
CA SER A 105 3.41 -21.41 11.13
C SER A 105 4.56 -20.57 11.65
N ASP A 106 5.72 -21.18 11.93
CA ASP A 106 6.89 -20.47 12.45
C ASP A 106 7.42 -19.48 11.39
N THR A 107 7.63 -19.96 10.16
CA THR A 107 8.01 -19.10 9.01
C THR A 107 7.02 -17.97 8.76
N PHE A 108 5.73 -18.18 9.03
CA PHE A 108 4.72 -17.13 8.91
C PHE A 108 4.87 -16.08 10.01
N SER A 109 5.21 -16.49 11.23
CA SER A 109 5.51 -15.57 12.33
C SER A 109 6.75 -14.72 12.05
N ASP A 110 7.68 -15.20 11.23
CA ASP A 110 8.89 -14.47 10.83
C ASP A 110 8.63 -13.39 9.76
N LEU A 111 7.43 -13.28 9.18
CA LEU A 111 7.13 -12.33 8.10
C LEU A 111 7.41 -10.86 8.44
N LEU A 112 7.34 -10.51 9.72
CA LEU A 112 7.59 -9.15 10.24
C LEU A 112 8.74 -9.15 11.25
N HIS A 113 9.58 -10.19 11.23
CA HIS A 113 10.78 -10.22 12.02
C HIS A 113 11.76 -9.19 11.46
N LEU A 114 12.19 -8.26 12.32
CA LEU A 114 13.29 -7.38 11.98
C LEU A 114 14.56 -8.21 12.16
N GLU A 115 15.32 -8.41 11.09
CA GLU A 115 16.66 -8.97 11.24
C GLU A 115 17.46 -8.05 12.16
N ASP A 116 17.92 -8.57 13.28
CA ASP A 116 18.89 -7.87 14.11
C ASP A 116 20.15 -7.73 13.26
N SER A 117 20.48 -6.49 12.85
CA SER A 117 21.74 -6.23 12.18
C SER A 117 22.86 -6.71 13.10
N LEU A 118 23.83 -7.45 12.54
CA LEU A 118 25.04 -7.85 13.27
C LEU A 118 25.77 -6.63 13.87
N PHE A 119 25.52 -5.43 13.34
CA PHE A 119 26.11 -4.17 13.77
C PHE A 119 25.26 -3.38 14.77
N ASP A 120 24.05 -3.84 15.07
CA ASP A 120 23.15 -3.20 16.05
C ASP A 120 23.27 -3.84 17.45
N ASP A 121 24.22 -4.75 17.68
CA ASP A 121 24.51 -5.30 19.02
C ASP A 121 25.40 -4.33 19.82
N PRO A 122 24.86 -3.64 20.86
CA PRO A 122 25.63 -2.72 21.69
C PRO A 122 26.73 -3.41 22.53
N ARG A 123 26.84 -4.74 22.47
CA ARG A 123 27.86 -5.54 23.17
C ARG A 123 29.05 -5.93 22.29
N LEU A 124 29.00 -5.68 20.98
CA LEU A 124 30.14 -5.91 20.10
C LEU A 124 31.04 -4.66 20.09
N PRO A 125 32.35 -4.81 20.34
CA PRO A 125 33.28 -3.68 20.24
C PRO A 125 33.42 -3.23 18.78
N LEU A 126 33.44 -1.91 18.58
CA LEU A 126 33.75 -1.25 17.30
C LEU A 126 35.16 -1.59 16.80
#